data_AF-A0A177C5K9-F1
#
_entry.id   AF-A0A177C5K9-F1
#
_cell.length_a   1.000
_cell.length_b   1.000
_cell.length_c   1.000
_cell.angle_alpha   90.00
_cell.angle_beta   90.00
_cell.angle_gamma   90.00
#
_symmetry.space_group_name_H-M   'P 1'
#
loop_
_entity.id
_entity.type
_entity.pdbx_description
1 polymer ?
#
loop_
_entity_poly.entity_id
_entity_poly.type
_entity_poly.pdbx_seq_one_letter_code
_entity_poly.pdbx_strand_id
1 'polypeptide(L)'
;MFSLFVPKTRRSQRSPSRSPSRPRQSDPPRDKPKAAPVELFQSLDFWVIKDQSKVAKRIVPYMTAKIQEDQQLQSFIKAKPWMEELISSEDDDDEDEDNDDAEDLSDTEAAFWKDPEATMKNLRDVTRSWFHMLLRYTFRAKLRDGWKTPSLPFDLKEFDDEAFTSQLEEKQVRSLIRRPNLFSEYKETYKETKGRIGWTRFCARIKLFAELVGLETESIKVEQILQELEKSLPDLKNARKLQAQSLLIERLKADAQSERALREKIAADAASVTTLRERFESKKAESERQLREQLEAKKAESERLLRKQLEAKGAEAERKLRKQLEAKTAEAEKKLREQLEAKNAESERALRERLAANAESERKLRENLQAKSDAERKHRIHDCLVSCRELMEKLVGGELPAAKQQGPFKGQQYKQRWKDMFHTQWNNCKASRKPGHPLVGLVTQQKYYIVGKDLYGTISERLHNHKEYRDKEVDADVLKMVHAILPAAYSSPTSTEKERDWNITTEKKRWGLP
;
A
#
# COMPACT_ATOMS: atom_id res chain seq x y z
N MET A 1 55.64 -32.17 -79.76
CA MET A 1 54.44 -31.96 -78.91
C MET A 1 54.66 -32.72 -77.60
N PHE A 2 54.15 -32.12 -76.51
CA PHE A 2 54.18 -32.55 -75.11
C PHE A 2 55.32 -32.02 -74.22
N SER A 3 54.87 -31.19 -73.28
CA SER A 3 55.57 -30.40 -72.27
C SER A 3 56.53 -31.18 -71.39
N LEU A 4 57.71 -30.59 -71.21
CA LEU A 4 58.65 -30.90 -70.13
C LEU A 4 58.15 -30.31 -68.80
N PHE A 5 58.05 -31.20 -67.82
CA PHE A 5 57.67 -30.96 -66.43
C PHE A 5 58.84 -30.28 -65.69
N VAL A 6 58.63 -29.07 -65.17
CA VAL A 6 59.57 -28.38 -64.26
C VAL A 6 59.10 -28.58 -62.82
N PRO A 7 59.96 -29.05 -61.89
CA PRO A 7 59.57 -29.24 -60.50
C PRO A 7 59.60 -27.92 -59.72
N LYS A 8 58.47 -27.59 -59.08
CA LYS A 8 58.35 -26.47 -58.11
C LYS A 8 59.21 -26.74 -56.88
N THR A 9 60.23 -25.91 -56.69
CA THR A 9 61.01 -25.82 -55.46
C THR A 9 60.15 -25.34 -54.29
N ARG A 10 60.11 -26.14 -53.21
CA ARG A 10 59.53 -25.78 -51.92
C ARG A 10 60.31 -24.62 -51.32
N ARG A 11 59.71 -23.43 -51.32
CA ARG A 11 60.19 -22.27 -50.55
C ARG A 11 59.79 -22.45 -49.08
N SER A 12 60.77 -22.83 -48.26
CA SER A 12 60.66 -22.85 -46.80
C SER A 12 60.31 -21.45 -46.28
N GLN A 13 59.07 -21.25 -45.84
CA GLN A 13 58.68 -20.05 -45.09
C GLN A 13 59.22 -20.19 -43.66
N ARG A 14 60.23 -19.38 -43.36
CA ARG A 14 60.68 -19.09 -41.99
C ARG A 14 59.50 -18.53 -41.18
N SER A 15 59.20 -19.17 -40.06
CA SER A 15 58.29 -18.69 -39.04
C SER A 15 58.68 -17.28 -38.57
N PRO A 16 57.74 -16.33 -38.46
CA PRO A 16 58.03 -15.04 -37.86
C PRO A 16 58.30 -15.23 -36.36
N SER A 17 59.40 -14.62 -35.91
CA SER A 17 59.84 -14.57 -34.52
C SER A 17 58.71 -14.13 -33.59
N ARG A 18 58.40 -14.94 -32.58
CA ARG A 18 57.57 -14.57 -31.43
C ARG A 18 58.09 -13.26 -30.85
N SER A 19 57.30 -12.20 -30.96
CA SER A 19 57.49 -10.98 -30.19
C SER A 19 57.46 -11.30 -28.68
N PRO A 20 58.30 -10.65 -27.87
CA PRO A 20 58.34 -10.89 -26.43
C PRO A 20 56.98 -10.59 -25.81
N SER A 21 56.45 -11.57 -25.10
CA SER A 21 55.20 -11.50 -24.35
C SER A 21 55.19 -10.27 -23.46
N ARG A 22 54.37 -9.28 -23.82
CA ARG A 22 54.10 -8.09 -23.02
C ARG A 22 53.70 -8.56 -21.61
N PRO A 23 54.35 -8.09 -20.53
CA PRO A 23 54.01 -8.52 -19.18
C PRO A 23 52.52 -8.25 -18.94
N ARG A 24 51.79 -9.30 -18.53
CA ARG A 24 50.40 -9.18 -18.07
C ARG A 24 50.39 -8.11 -16.98
N GLN A 25 49.90 -6.92 -17.31
CA GLN A 25 49.51 -5.95 -16.30
C GLN A 25 48.49 -6.66 -15.42
N SER A 26 48.87 -6.93 -14.19
CA SER A 26 47.98 -7.40 -13.15
C SER A 26 46.81 -6.44 -13.08
N ASP A 27 45.60 -6.94 -13.35
CA ASP A 27 44.38 -6.16 -13.20
C ASP A 27 44.38 -5.53 -11.80
N PRO A 28 44.10 -4.22 -11.67
CA PRO A 28 44.10 -3.54 -10.38
C PRO A 28 43.13 -4.26 -9.42
N PRO A 29 43.46 -4.29 -8.12
CA PRO A 29 42.65 -4.97 -7.11
C PRO A 29 41.19 -4.52 -7.21
N ARG A 30 40.30 -5.51 -7.33
CA ARG A 30 38.85 -5.28 -7.40
C ARG A 30 38.36 -4.71 -6.08
N ASP A 31 38.18 -3.40 -6.03
CA ASP A 31 37.39 -2.78 -4.97
C ASP A 31 36.00 -3.42 -4.99
N LYS A 32 35.62 -4.06 -3.86
CA LYS A 32 34.25 -4.54 -3.66
C LYS A 32 33.30 -3.37 -3.90
N PRO A 33 32.18 -3.56 -4.61
CA PRO A 33 31.22 -2.49 -4.85
C PRO A 33 30.86 -1.84 -3.52
N LYS A 34 31.22 -0.56 -3.38
CA LYS A 34 30.91 0.26 -2.22
C LYS A 34 29.42 0.14 -1.92
N ALA A 35 29.09 0.08 -0.63
CA ALA A 35 27.71 0.11 -0.13
C ALA A 35 26.90 1.17 -0.88
N ALA A 36 25.61 0.89 -1.10
CA ALA A 36 24.70 1.77 -1.82
C ALA A 36 24.86 3.23 -1.32
N PRO A 37 24.82 4.23 -2.21
CA PRO A 37 24.90 5.63 -1.80
C PRO A 37 23.83 5.91 -0.75
N VAL A 38 24.25 6.36 0.44
CA VAL A 38 23.37 6.55 1.60
C VAL A 38 22.39 7.71 1.39
N GLU A 39 22.68 8.60 0.45
CA GLU A 39 21.88 9.81 0.19
C GLU A 39 20.91 9.62 -0.98
N LEU A 40 19.76 8.99 -0.74
CA LEU A 40 18.69 8.89 -1.76
C LEU A 40 18.00 10.23 -2.06
N PHE A 41 18.08 11.22 -1.15
CA PHE A 41 17.40 12.50 -1.29
C PHE A 41 18.20 13.53 -2.09
N GLN A 42 18.71 13.13 -3.24
CA GLN A 42 19.39 14.05 -4.14
C GLN A 42 18.36 15.03 -4.74
N SER A 43 18.74 16.30 -4.89
CA SER A 43 17.91 17.30 -5.59
C SER A 43 17.59 16.86 -7.01
N LEU A 44 16.47 17.32 -7.58
CA LEU A 44 16.10 17.01 -8.96
C LEU A 44 17.19 17.39 -9.99
N ASP A 45 18.01 18.39 -9.68
CA ASP A 45 19.15 18.79 -10.51
C ASP A 45 20.30 17.77 -10.53
N PHE A 46 20.40 16.91 -9.51
CA PHE A 46 21.37 15.82 -9.46
C PHE A 46 21.22 14.86 -10.66
N TRP A 47 19.97 14.62 -11.06
CA TRP A 47 19.62 13.74 -12.17
C TRP A 47 19.91 14.38 -13.54
N VAL A 48 20.19 15.69 -13.59
CA VAL A 48 20.55 16.39 -14.82
C VAL A 48 22.05 16.23 -15.08
N ILE A 49 22.41 15.18 -15.82
CA ILE A 49 23.79 14.89 -16.18
C ILE A 49 24.06 15.18 -17.66
N LYS A 50 25.22 15.78 -17.95
CA LYS A 50 25.68 16.13 -19.31
C LYS A 50 26.78 15.22 -19.87
N ASP A 51 27.27 14.25 -19.09
CA ASP A 51 28.43 13.41 -19.41
C ASP A 51 28.17 11.93 -19.09
N GLN A 52 28.55 11.05 -20.02
CA GLN A 52 28.42 9.60 -19.91
C GLN A 52 29.20 9.03 -18.72
N SER A 53 30.42 9.52 -18.47
CA SER A 53 31.25 9.05 -17.36
C SER A 53 30.57 9.33 -16.01
N LYS A 54 29.90 10.49 -15.90
CA LYS A 54 29.09 10.85 -14.74
C LYS A 54 27.83 10.00 -14.61
N VAL A 55 27.13 9.65 -15.69
CA VAL A 55 25.98 8.72 -15.60
C VAL A 55 26.42 7.36 -15.05
N ALA A 56 27.48 6.78 -15.61
CA ALA A 56 28.00 5.49 -15.17
C ALA A 56 28.45 5.50 -13.70
N LYS A 57 29.13 6.56 -13.26
CA LYS A 57 29.66 6.66 -11.89
C LYS A 57 28.63 7.10 -10.86
N ARG A 58 27.70 8.00 -11.21
CA ARG A 58 26.80 8.65 -10.26
C ARG A 58 25.38 8.11 -10.31
N ILE A 59 24.83 7.80 -11.48
CA ILE A 59 23.40 7.47 -11.63
C ILE A 59 23.15 5.97 -11.58
N VAL A 60 23.98 5.20 -12.31
CA VAL A 60 23.82 3.74 -12.39
C VAL A 60 23.75 3.08 -11.01
N PRO A 61 24.56 3.49 -9.99
CA PRO A 61 24.40 2.95 -8.64
C PRO A 61 22.98 3.09 -8.06
N TYR A 62 22.31 4.23 -8.27
CA TYR A 62 20.94 4.45 -7.77
C TYR A 62 19.86 3.69 -8.54
N MET A 63 20.11 3.38 -9.81
CA MET A 63 19.19 2.58 -10.64
C MET A 63 19.31 1.08 -10.36
N THR A 64 20.47 0.64 -9.85
CA THR A 64 20.84 -0.78 -9.78
C THR A 64 20.99 -1.33 -8.37
N ALA A 65 21.22 -0.50 -7.35
CA ALA A 65 21.30 -0.92 -5.95
C ALA A 65 19.94 -1.39 -5.41
N LYS A 66 19.94 -2.21 -4.35
CA LYS A 66 18.70 -2.54 -3.61
C LYS A 66 18.16 -1.27 -2.95
N ILE A 67 16.86 -1.02 -3.07
CA ILE A 67 16.17 0.03 -2.31
C ILE A 67 15.92 -0.51 -0.90
N GLN A 68 16.26 0.26 0.13
CA GLN A 68 15.96 -0.15 1.50
C GLN A 68 14.46 -0.01 1.79
N GLU A 69 13.94 -0.82 2.70
CA GLU A 69 12.50 -0.87 3.00
C GLU A 69 11.98 0.48 3.52
N ASP A 70 12.76 1.19 4.33
CA ASP A 70 12.47 2.55 4.82
C ASP A 70 12.50 3.62 3.73
N GLN A 71 13.05 3.29 2.57
CA GLN A 71 13.14 4.16 1.39
C GLN A 71 12.08 3.83 0.34
N GLN A 72 11.30 2.77 0.54
CA GLN A 72 10.18 2.44 -0.33
C GLN A 72 9.06 3.45 -0.14
N LEU A 73 8.37 3.77 -1.23
CA LEU A 73 7.29 4.74 -1.23
C LEU A 73 6.15 4.33 -0.29
N GLN A 74 5.82 3.04 -0.23
CA GLN A 74 4.80 2.52 0.67
C GLN A 74 5.18 2.71 2.14
N SER A 75 6.46 2.63 2.49
CA SER A 75 6.91 2.94 3.85
C SER A 75 6.74 4.42 4.18
N PHE A 76 6.95 5.32 3.20
CA PHE A 76 6.67 6.76 3.36
C PHE A 76 5.18 7.02 3.56
N ILE A 77 4.32 6.47 2.70
CA ILE A 77 2.86 6.62 2.77
C ILE A 77 2.34 6.04 4.09
N LYS A 78 2.79 4.84 4.47
CA LYS A 78 2.43 4.21 5.75
C LYS A 78 2.86 5.04 6.96
N ALA A 79 4.02 5.69 6.90
CA ALA A 79 4.47 6.57 7.97
C ALA A 79 3.69 7.90 8.00
N LYS A 80 3.20 8.38 6.85
CA LYS A 80 2.53 9.67 6.66
C LYS A 80 1.37 9.53 5.66
N PRO A 81 0.19 9.09 6.12
CA PRO A 81 -0.94 8.75 5.24
C PRO A 81 -1.38 9.90 4.33
N TRP A 82 -1.30 11.15 4.79
CA TRP A 82 -1.62 12.34 3.98
C TRP A 82 -0.82 12.44 2.67
N MET A 83 0.34 11.76 2.55
CA MET A 83 1.10 11.74 1.29
C MET A 83 0.40 10.98 0.16
N GLU A 84 -0.54 10.10 0.48
CA GLU A 84 -1.35 9.38 -0.51
C GLU A 84 -2.16 10.35 -1.37
N GLU A 85 -2.64 11.46 -0.78
CA GLU A 85 -3.31 12.54 -1.52
C GLU A 85 -2.41 13.21 -2.56
N LEU A 86 -1.08 13.07 -2.51
CA LEU A 86 -0.17 13.66 -3.50
C LEU A 86 0.24 12.69 -4.60
N ILE A 87 0.13 11.39 -4.38
CA ILE A 87 0.66 10.34 -5.25
C ILE A 87 -0.50 9.56 -5.86
N SER A 88 -0.63 9.58 -7.19
CA SER A 88 -1.65 8.82 -7.94
C SER A 88 -1.00 7.71 -8.76
N SER A 89 -1.78 6.67 -9.10
CA SER A 89 -1.36 5.70 -10.11
C SER A 89 -1.55 6.29 -11.52
N GLU A 90 -0.89 5.71 -12.53
CA GLU A 90 -1.13 6.10 -13.93
C GLU A 90 -2.39 5.45 -14.50
N ASP A 91 -2.86 4.37 -13.90
CA ASP A 91 -4.03 3.60 -14.35
C ASP A 91 -5.35 4.12 -13.76
N ASP A 92 -5.31 5.15 -12.92
CA ASP A 92 -6.49 5.93 -12.50
C ASP A 92 -6.91 6.84 -13.68
N ASP A 93 -7.15 6.24 -14.85
CA ASP A 93 -7.89 6.83 -15.95
C ASP A 93 -9.38 6.70 -15.61
N ASP A 94 -9.82 7.52 -14.65
CA ASP A 94 -11.23 7.73 -14.42
C ASP A 94 -11.79 8.40 -15.68
N GLU A 95 -12.49 7.63 -16.50
CA GLU A 95 -13.31 8.09 -17.64
C GLU A 95 -14.45 9.05 -17.19
N ASP A 96 -14.51 9.41 -15.91
CA ASP A 96 -15.40 10.40 -15.33
C ASP A 96 -14.73 11.80 -15.32
N GLU A 97 -14.32 12.28 -16.50
CA GLU A 97 -13.75 13.64 -16.72
C GLU A 97 -14.68 14.79 -16.26
N ASP A 98 -15.92 14.49 -15.88
CA ASP A 98 -16.93 15.46 -15.43
C ASP A 98 -17.04 15.60 -13.90
N ASN A 99 -16.31 14.78 -13.12
CA ASN A 99 -16.27 14.97 -11.68
C ASN A 99 -15.09 15.89 -11.34
N ASP A 100 -15.38 17.21 -11.32
CA ASP A 100 -14.60 18.30 -10.71
C ASP A 100 -14.43 18.09 -9.18
N ASP A 101 -14.26 16.84 -8.73
CA ASP A 101 -13.78 16.49 -7.41
C ASP A 101 -12.31 16.88 -7.39
N ALA A 102 -12.06 18.18 -7.26
CA ALA A 102 -10.77 18.73 -6.88
C ALA A 102 -10.34 17.94 -5.64
N GLU A 103 -9.49 16.94 -5.85
CA GLU A 103 -9.14 15.94 -4.84
C GLU A 103 -8.74 16.69 -3.59
N ASP A 104 -9.56 16.51 -2.54
CA ASP A 104 -9.51 17.34 -1.36
C ASP A 104 -8.16 17.07 -0.66
N LEU A 105 -7.19 17.97 -0.81
CA LEU A 105 -5.87 17.89 -0.17
C LEU A 105 -5.97 18.26 1.32
N SER A 106 -7.09 17.91 1.95
CA SER A 106 -7.48 18.31 3.30
C SER A 106 -6.54 17.74 4.36
N ASP A 107 -6.12 16.48 4.22
CA ASP A 107 -5.19 15.88 5.18
C ASP A 107 -3.79 16.47 5.02
N THR A 108 -3.37 16.75 3.78
CA THR A 108 -2.10 17.42 3.48
C THR A 108 -2.10 18.85 4.04
N GLU A 109 -3.17 19.61 3.84
CA GLU A 109 -3.33 20.97 4.38
C GLU A 109 -3.35 20.97 5.91
N ALA A 110 -4.10 20.05 6.53
CA ALA A 110 -4.17 19.90 7.97
C ALA A 110 -2.81 19.51 8.58
N ALA A 111 -2.08 18.58 7.94
CA ALA A 111 -0.73 18.20 8.34
C ALA A 111 0.24 19.37 8.24
N PHE A 112 0.16 20.15 7.16
CA PHE A 112 0.97 21.36 6.98
C PHE A 112 0.73 22.36 8.10
N TRP A 113 -0.52 22.73 8.39
CA TRP A 113 -0.79 23.72 9.44
C TRP A 113 -0.49 23.24 10.86
N LYS A 114 -0.39 21.92 11.06
CA LYS A 114 0.04 21.34 12.33
C LYS A 114 1.54 21.50 12.57
N ASP A 115 2.37 21.23 11.56
CA ASP A 115 3.83 21.39 11.62
C ASP A 115 4.38 21.73 10.22
N PRO A 116 4.42 23.03 9.86
CA PRO A 116 4.79 23.45 8.50
C PRO A 116 6.23 23.09 8.15
N GLU A 117 7.17 23.23 9.09
CA GLU A 117 8.58 22.90 8.88
C GLU A 117 8.79 21.40 8.62
N ALA A 118 8.21 20.54 9.47
CA ALA A 118 8.33 19.10 9.26
C ALA A 118 7.64 18.67 7.96
N THR A 119 6.46 19.24 7.67
CA THR A 119 5.72 18.94 6.43
C THR A 119 6.48 19.39 5.20
N MET A 120 7.12 20.57 5.22
CA MET A 120 7.98 21.02 4.11
C MET A 120 9.17 20.11 3.85
N LYS A 121 9.84 19.64 4.91
CA LYS A 121 10.90 18.64 4.77
C LYS A 121 10.36 17.36 4.14
N ASN A 122 9.20 16.89 4.61
CA ASN A 122 8.55 15.69 4.13
C ASN A 122 8.13 15.80 2.65
N LEU A 123 7.61 16.96 2.23
CA LEU A 123 7.26 17.25 0.85
C LEU A 123 8.48 17.19 -0.08
N ARG A 124 9.64 17.66 0.38
CA ARG A 124 10.90 17.55 -0.38
C ARG A 124 11.38 16.11 -0.49
N ASP A 125 11.36 15.38 0.62
CA ASP A 125 11.80 14.00 0.68
C ASP A 125 10.92 13.12 -0.22
N VAL A 126 9.60 13.29 -0.19
CA VAL A 126 8.67 12.55 -1.04
C VAL A 126 8.79 12.97 -2.52
N THR A 127 8.95 14.27 -2.82
CA THR A 127 9.18 14.75 -4.20
C THR A 127 10.40 14.09 -4.83
N ARG A 128 11.51 14.03 -4.08
CA ARG A 128 12.76 13.45 -4.56
C ARG A 128 12.68 11.94 -4.68
N SER A 129 12.06 11.29 -3.69
CA SER A 129 11.88 9.83 -3.68
C SER A 129 10.95 9.40 -4.80
N TRP A 130 9.82 10.07 -4.99
CA TRP A 130 8.87 9.78 -6.05
C TRP A 130 9.50 9.90 -7.44
N PHE A 131 10.24 10.99 -7.70
CA PHE A 131 10.96 11.14 -8.96
C PHE A 131 12.00 10.05 -9.17
N HIS A 132 12.80 9.74 -8.15
CA HIS A 132 13.81 8.67 -8.21
C HIS A 132 13.17 7.32 -8.53
N MET A 133 12.06 7.01 -7.87
CA MET A 133 11.32 5.77 -8.04
C MET A 133 10.79 5.65 -9.47
N LEU A 134 10.07 6.67 -9.98
CA LEU A 134 9.57 6.68 -11.36
C LEU A 134 10.70 6.59 -12.40
N LEU A 135 11.81 7.30 -12.15
CA LEU A 135 12.98 7.27 -13.03
C LEU A 135 13.57 5.86 -13.11
N ARG A 136 13.70 5.21 -11.95
CA ARG A 136 14.21 3.85 -11.84
C ARG A 136 13.27 2.83 -12.47
N TYR A 137 11.97 2.94 -12.24
CA TYR A 137 10.95 2.09 -12.85
C TYR A 137 11.06 2.16 -14.37
N THR A 138 11.00 3.37 -14.94
CA THR A 138 11.14 3.62 -16.38
C THR A 138 12.46 3.05 -16.92
N PHE A 139 13.56 3.27 -16.21
CA PHE A 139 14.87 2.76 -16.60
C PHE A 139 14.92 1.22 -16.62
N ARG A 140 14.33 0.56 -15.62
CA ARG A 140 14.33 -0.91 -15.50
C ARG A 140 13.37 -1.56 -16.47
N ALA A 141 12.20 -0.98 -16.70
CA ALA A 141 11.27 -1.42 -17.73
C ALA A 141 11.95 -1.43 -19.10
N LYS A 142 12.63 -0.32 -19.47
CA LYS A 142 13.41 -0.25 -20.72
C LYS A 142 14.60 -1.23 -20.77
N LEU A 143 15.23 -1.51 -19.63
CA LEU A 143 16.30 -2.51 -19.57
C LEU A 143 15.77 -3.94 -19.82
N ARG A 144 14.58 -4.26 -19.31
CA ARG A 144 13.93 -5.57 -19.41
C ARG A 144 13.29 -5.78 -20.79
N ASP A 145 12.46 -4.83 -21.21
CA ASP A 145 11.57 -4.97 -22.37
C ASP A 145 12.21 -4.45 -23.66
N GLY A 146 13.27 -3.64 -23.51
CA GLY A 146 14.00 -3.01 -24.60
C GLY A 146 13.83 -1.50 -24.63
N TRP A 147 14.81 -0.80 -25.19
CA TRP A 147 14.85 0.66 -25.17
C TRP A 147 13.93 1.31 -26.22
N LYS A 148 13.41 0.50 -27.15
CA LYS A 148 12.51 0.94 -28.22
C LYS A 148 11.04 0.74 -27.88
N THR A 149 10.74 -0.08 -26.88
CA THR A 149 9.37 -0.28 -26.41
C THR A 149 9.01 0.89 -25.50
N PRO A 150 7.87 1.57 -25.72
CA PRO A 150 7.35 2.50 -24.74
C PRO A 150 7.15 1.74 -23.43
N SER A 151 7.49 2.40 -22.31
CA SER A 151 7.27 1.78 -21.02
C SER A 151 5.76 1.61 -20.80
N LEU A 152 5.36 0.49 -20.21
CA LEU A 152 3.96 0.30 -19.81
C LEU A 152 3.52 1.40 -18.81
N PRO A 153 2.22 1.73 -18.79
CA PRO A 153 1.61 2.47 -17.69
C PRO A 153 2.04 1.86 -16.36
N PHE A 154 2.16 2.72 -15.36
CA PHE A 154 2.65 2.36 -14.06
C PHE A 154 1.49 2.20 -13.06
N ASP A 155 1.40 1.02 -12.44
CA ASP A 155 0.54 0.75 -11.28
C ASP A 155 1.35 0.89 -9.98
N LEU A 156 0.81 1.64 -9.01
CA LEU A 156 1.37 1.78 -7.66
C LEU A 156 1.61 0.45 -6.95
N LYS A 157 0.81 -0.57 -7.25
CA LYS A 157 0.95 -1.91 -6.67
C LYS A 157 2.18 -2.65 -7.19
N GLU A 158 2.69 -2.30 -8.37
CA GLU A 158 3.89 -2.90 -8.95
C GLU A 158 5.19 -2.37 -8.34
N PHE A 159 5.17 -1.26 -7.59
CA PHE A 159 6.40 -0.66 -7.04
C PHE A 159 7.12 -1.55 -6.02
N ASP A 160 6.34 -2.34 -5.29
CA ASP A 160 6.86 -3.23 -4.25
C ASP A 160 7.28 -4.60 -4.80
N ASP A 161 7.11 -4.84 -6.10
CA ASP A 161 7.60 -6.07 -6.73
C ASP A 161 9.12 -6.17 -6.55
N GLU A 162 9.59 -7.35 -6.16
CA GLU A 162 11.00 -7.68 -6.00
C GLU A 162 11.79 -7.34 -7.27
N ALA A 163 11.16 -7.40 -8.46
CA ALA A 163 11.78 -7.03 -9.72
C ALA A 163 12.36 -5.59 -9.74
N PHE A 164 11.71 -4.63 -9.08
CA PHE A 164 12.10 -3.21 -9.12
C PHE A 164 12.90 -2.77 -7.89
N THR A 165 12.61 -3.36 -6.73
CA THR A 165 13.27 -3.04 -5.46
C THR A 165 14.60 -3.78 -5.29
N SER A 166 14.78 -4.94 -5.93
CA SER A 166 16.00 -5.76 -5.84
C SER A 166 17.23 -5.11 -6.47
N GLN A 167 18.40 -5.60 -6.06
CA GLN A 167 19.68 -5.24 -6.67
C GLN A 167 19.86 -5.98 -8.01
N LEU A 168 20.30 -5.27 -9.06
CA LEU A 168 20.70 -5.94 -10.29
C LEU A 168 21.99 -6.73 -10.09
N GLU A 169 22.11 -7.86 -10.78
CA GLU A 169 23.32 -8.67 -10.76
C GLU A 169 24.53 -7.88 -11.26
N GLU A 170 25.70 -8.14 -10.68
CA GLU A 170 26.94 -7.42 -11.06
C GLU A 170 27.24 -7.54 -12.56
N LYS A 171 26.89 -8.68 -13.18
CA LYS A 171 27.03 -8.89 -14.63
C LYS A 171 26.13 -7.95 -15.43
N GLN A 172 24.88 -7.75 -14.99
CA GLN A 172 23.93 -6.83 -15.63
C GLN A 172 24.43 -5.39 -15.49
N VAL A 173 24.89 -4.99 -14.31
CA VAL A 173 25.45 -3.65 -14.06
C VAL A 173 26.68 -3.38 -14.94
N ARG A 174 27.61 -4.35 -15.03
CA ARG A 174 28.79 -4.23 -15.90
C ARG A 174 28.40 -4.15 -17.39
N SER A 175 27.41 -4.91 -17.82
CA SER A 175 26.89 -4.86 -19.19
C SER A 175 26.32 -3.48 -19.50
N LEU A 176 25.53 -2.94 -18.56
CA LEU A 176 24.90 -1.62 -18.68
C LEU A 176 25.95 -0.49 -18.80
N ILE A 177 26.96 -0.48 -17.92
CA ILE A 177 28.02 0.55 -17.92
C ILE A 177 28.83 0.53 -19.22
N ARG A 178 29.01 -0.64 -19.85
CA ARG A 178 29.77 -0.79 -21.10
C ARG A 178 28.98 -0.40 -22.35
N ARG A 179 27.69 -0.08 -22.24
CA ARG A 179 26.88 0.30 -23.40
C ARG A 179 27.37 1.65 -23.95
N PRO A 180 27.68 1.74 -25.25
CA PRO A 180 28.13 2.99 -25.86
C PRO A 180 27.06 4.07 -25.78
N ASN A 181 25.78 3.69 -25.80
CA ASN A 181 24.64 4.61 -25.84
C ASN A 181 24.01 4.88 -24.46
N LEU A 182 24.61 4.43 -23.36
CA LEU A 182 24.05 4.56 -22.00
C LEU A 182 23.61 5.98 -21.66
N PHE A 183 24.38 6.98 -22.09
CA PHE A 183 24.06 8.39 -21.84
C PHE A 183 22.79 8.84 -22.57
N SER A 184 22.66 8.47 -23.86
CA SER A 184 21.48 8.80 -24.66
C SER A 184 20.24 8.10 -24.12
N GLU A 185 20.39 6.82 -23.78
CA GLU A 185 19.37 5.96 -23.19
C GLU A 185 18.87 6.53 -21.85
N TYR A 186 19.79 6.96 -20.98
CA TYR A 186 19.44 7.64 -19.73
C TYR A 186 18.71 8.96 -19.96
N LYS A 187 19.21 9.80 -20.89
CA LYS A 187 18.60 11.10 -21.18
C LYS A 187 17.16 10.95 -21.69
N GLU A 188 16.92 9.94 -22.53
CA GLU A 188 15.58 9.61 -23.02
C GLU A 188 14.69 9.14 -21.87
N THR A 189 15.18 8.23 -21.02
CA THR A 189 14.46 7.75 -19.83
C THR A 189 14.08 8.90 -18.90
N TYR A 190 15.00 9.83 -18.64
CA TYR A 190 14.74 11.01 -17.82
C TYR A 190 13.66 11.91 -18.43
N LYS A 191 13.68 12.11 -19.75
CA LYS A 191 12.66 12.89 -20.46
C LYS A 191 11.29 12.22 -20.38
N GLU A 192 11.24 10.91 -20.58
CA GLU A 192 10.02 10.10 -20.47
C GLU A 192 9.46 10.12 -19.05
N THR A 193 10.32 9.95 -18.04
CA THR A 193 9.93 10.03 -16.62
C THR A 193 9.29 11.37 -16.28
N LYS A 194 9.78 12.47 -16.87
CA LYS A 194 9.17 13.80 -16.68
C LYS A 194 7.81 13.97 -17.37
N GLY A 195 7.54 13.19 -18.41
CA GLY A 195 6.28 13.21 -19.15
C GLY A 195 5.28 12.14 -18.71
N ARG A 196 5.65 11.32 -17.71
CA ARG A 196 4.77 10.32 -17.12
C ARG A 196 3.61 10.97 -16.37
N ILE A 197 2.42 10.39 -16.52
CA ILE A 197 1.17 10.91 -15.94
C ILE A 197 1.30 11.01 -14.41
N GLY A 198 1.90 10.01 -13.77
CA GLY A 198 2.09 10.01 -12.32
C GLY A 198 3.02 11.12 -11.82
N TRP A 199 4.00 11.53 -12.63
CA TRP A 199 4.86 12.67 -12.28
C TRP A 199 4.18 14.01 -12.53
N THR A 200 3.46 14.14 -13.64
CA THR A 200 2.76 15.39 -13.99
C THR A 200 1.60 15.67 -13.04
N ARG A 201 0.81 14.64 -12.68
CA ARG A 201 -0.25 14.72 -11.65
C ARG A 201 0.33 15.12 -10.31
N PHE A 202 1.40 14.46 -9.86
CA PHE A 202 2.11 14.85 -8.63
C PHE A 202 2.55 16.33 -8.64
N CYS A 203 3.16 16.81 -9.73
CA CYS A 203 3.56 18.21 -9.83
C CYS A 203 2.35 19.16 -9.78
N ALA A 204 1.25 18.80 -10.43
CA ALA A 204 0.01 19.58 -10.40
C ALA A 204 -0.58 19.63 -8.98
N ARG A 205 -0.63 18.50 -8.26
CA ARG A 205 -1.09 18.42 -6.88
C ARG A 205 -0.23 19.24 -5.92
N ILE A 206 1.11 19.24 -6.07
CA ILE A 206 1.98 20.12 -5.26
C ILE A 206 1.71 21.59 -5.54
N LYS A 207 1.41 21.95 -6.79
CA LYS A 207 1.04 23.33 -7.14
C LYS A 207 -0.31 23.71 -6.53
N LEU A 208 -1.32 22.85 -6.66
CA LEU A 208 -2.64 23.03 -6.04
C LEU A 208 -2.52 23.18 -4.52
N PHE A 209 -1.72 22.33 -3.88
CA PHE A 209 -1.41 22.42 -2.46
C PHE A 209 -0.81 23.78 -2.09
N ALA A 210 0.16 24.27 -2.88
CA ALA A 210 0.75 25.59 -2.66
C ALA A 210 -0.30 26.70 -2.73
N GLU A 211 -1.20 26.64 -3.70
CA GLU A 211 -2.32 27.59 -3.85
C GLU A 211 -3.29 27.51 -2.64
N LEU A 212 -3.63 26.31 -2.18
CA LEU A 212 -4.49 26.09 -1.02
C LEU A 212 -3.93 26.69 0.27
N VAL A 213 -2.62 26.59 0.50
CA VAL A 213 -1.98 27.21 1.66
C VAL A 213 -1.73 28.71 1.49
N GLY A 214 -2.16 29.29 0.36
CA GLY A 214 -2.11 30.73 0.09
C GLY A 214 -0.83 31.20 -0.62
N LEU A 215 -0.07 30.30 -1.26
CA LEU A 215 1.08 30.66 -2.10
C LEU A 215 0.69 30.68 -3.57
N GLU A 216 0.64 31.87 -4.16
CA GLU A 216 0.55 32.04 -5.61
C GLU A 216 1.95 31.85 -6.23
N THR A 217 2.11 30.85 -7.09
CA THR A 217 3.37 30.59 -7.81
C THR A 217 3.15 30.44 -9.32
N GLU A 218 3.99 31.11 -10.10
CA GLU A 218 4.05 30.94 -11.55
C GLU A 218 4.96 29.78 -11.96
N SER A 219 5.72 29.21 -11.02
CA SER A 219 6.67 28.16 -11.35
C SER A 219 5.97 26.85 -11.66
N ILE A 220 6.43 26.18 -12.72
CA ILE A 220 6.01 24.83 -13.10
C ILE A 220 6.97 23.78 -12.51
N LYS A 221 8.12 24.22 -11.97
CA LYS A 221 9.14 23.31 -11.42
C LYS A 221 8.86 23.04 -9.96
N VAL A 222 8.50 21.80 -9.64
CA VAL A 222 8.12 21.39 -8.27
C VAL A 222 9.15 21.75 -7.19
N GLU A 223 10.46 21.60 -7.45
CA GLU A 223 11.48 22.02 -6.46
C GLU A 223 11.52 23.53 -6.24
N GLN A 224 11.22 24.33 -7.27
CA GLN A 224 11.16 25.78 -7.14
C GLN A 224 9.89 26.19 -6.38
N ILE A 225 8.74 25.56 -6.65
CA ILE A 225 7.51 25.74 -5.87
C ILE A 225 7.78 25.47 -4.39
N LEU A 226 8.41 24.33 -4.05
CA LEU A 226 8.74 23.99 -2.67
C LEU A 226 9.81 24.90 -2.05
N GLN A 227 10.64 25.57 -2.84
CA GLN A 227 11.59 26.58 -2.35
C GLN A 227 10.90 27.91 -2.08
N GLU A 228 10.00 28.33 -2.96
CA GLU A 228 9.16 29.53 -2.77
C GLU A 228 8.27 29.34 -1.53
N LEU A 229 7.64 28.17 -1.39
CA LEU A 229 6.82 27.83 -0.21
C LEU A 229 7.61 27.86 1.10
N GLU A 230 8.84 27.32 1.11
CA GLU A 230 9.70 27.39 2.30
C GLU A 230 10.11 28.83 2.64
N LYS A 231 10.41 29.65 1.63
CA LYS A 231 10.78 31.06 1.83
C LYS A 231 9.59 31.89 2.34
N SER A 232 8.39 31.61 1.84
CA SER A 232 7.15 32.29 2.22
C SER A 232 6.54 31.77 3.52
N LEU A 233 7.11 30.72 4.13
CA LEU A 233 6.58 30.09 5.35
C LEU A 233 6.29 31.08 6.49
N PRO A 234 7.16 32.06 6.81
CA PRO A 234 6.89 33.04 7.85
C PRO A 234 5.68 33.93 7.52
N ASP A 235 5.54 34.34 6.26
CA ASP A 235 4.46 35.20 5.79
C ASP A 235 3.13 34.45 5.79
N LEU A 236 3.12 33.19 5.34
CA LEU A 236 1.94 32.31 5.39
C LEU A 236 1.47 32.07 6.83
N LYS A 237 2.40 31.83 7.76
CA LYS A 237 2.07 31.71 9.20
C LYS A 237 1.44 32.99 9.75
N ASN A 238 1.98 34.14 9.37
CA ASN A 238 1.43 35.43 9.80
C ASN A 238 0.05 35.69 9.18
N ALA A 239 -0.14 35.40 7.89
CA ALA A 239 -1.42 35.52 7.20
C ALA A 239 -2.48 34.63 7.85
N ARG A 240 -2.16 33.36 8.13
CA ARG A 240 -3.07 32.43 8.81
C ARG A 240 -3.43 32.89 10.22
N LYS A 241 -2.46 33.44 10.96
CA LYS A 241 -2.70 34.04 12.29
C LYS A 241 -3.63 35.25 12.21
N LEU A 242 -3.43 36.13 11.22
CA LEU A 242 -4.29 37.30 10.98
C LEU A 242 -5.71 36.89 10.57
N GLN A 243 -5.85 35.84 9.76
CA GLN A 243 -7.13 35.26 9.39
C GLN A 243 -7.86 34.70 10.62
N ALA A 244 -7.16 33.92 11.46
CA ALA A 244 -7.72 33.41 12.71
C ALA A 244 -8.13 34.54 13.68
N GLN A 245 -7.35 35.62 13.76
CA GLN A 245 -7.71 36.80 14.54
C GLN A 245 -8.93 37.52 13.96
N SER A 246 -9.03 37.63 12.64
CA SER A 246 -10.18 38.25 11.96
C SER A 246 -11.47 37.49 12.22
N LEU A 247 -11.43 36.15 12.13
CA LEU A 247 -12.56 35.29 12.48
C LEU A 247 -12.95 35.40 13.95
N LEU A 248 -11.97 35.51 14.86
CA LEU A 248 -12.25 35.73 16.28
C LEU A 248 -12.93 37.09 16.52
N ILE A 249 -12.46 38.15 15.87
CA ILE A 249 -13.05 39.48 15.94
C ILE A 249 -14.49 39.46 15.42
N GLU A 250 -14.75 38.77 14.31
CA GLU A 250 -16.09 38.61 13.74
C GLU A 250 -17.02 37.88 14.69
N ARG A 251 -16.55 36.78 15.30
CA ARG A 251 -17.31 36.05 16.32
C ARG A 251 -17.64 36.92 17.52
N LEU A 252 -16.67 37.68 18.03
CA LEU A 252 -16.89 38.62 19.14
C LEU A 252 -17.89 39.74 18.77
N LYS A 253 -17.88 40.20 17.51
CA LYS A 253 -18.88 41.16 17.02
C LYS A 253 -20.28 40.54 16.98
N ALA A 254 -20.41 39.29 16.51
CA ALA A 254 -21.69 38.57 16.50
C ALA A 254 -22.22 38.36 17.93
N ASP A 255 -21.35 37.97 18.87
CA ASP A 255 -21.71 37.82 20.29
C ASP A 255 -22.17 39.15 20.89
N ALA A 256 -21.45 40.26 20.63
CA ALA A 256 -21.83 41.59 21.10
C ALA A 256 -23.17 42.07 20.51
N GLN A 257 -23.47 41.74 19.25
CA GLN A 257 -24.77 42.03 18.64
C GLN A 257 -25.90 41.23 19.31
N SER A 258 -25.66 39.94 19.58
CA SER A 258 -26.62 39.09 20.30
C SER A 258 -26.91 39.62 21.71
N GLU A 259 -25.89 40.11 22.42
CA GLU A 259 -26.05 40.69 23.76
C GLU A 259 -26.85 42.00 23.72
N ARG A 260 -26.60 42.87 22.73
CA ARG A 260 -27.40 44.10 22.54
C ARG A 260 -28.87 43.78 22.28
N ALA A 261 -29.17 42.80 21.43
CA ALA A 261 -30.54 42.38 21.16
C ALA A 261 -31.25 41.83 22.41
N LEU A 262 -30.52 41.12 23.28
CA LEU A 262 -31.05 40.66 24.58
C LEU A 262 -31.32 41.85 25.52
N ARG A 263 -30.41 42.81 25.62
CA ARG A 263 -30.59 44.01 26.45
C ARG A 263 -31.79 44.84 26.00
N GLU A 264 -32.01 44.98 24.70
CA GLU A 264 -33.16 45.70 24.15
C GLU A 264 -34.49 45.01 24.47
N LYS A 265 -34.55 43.67 24.37
CA LYS A 265 -35.71 42.90 24.80
C LYS A 265 -36.01 43.10 26.30
N ILE A 266 -34.99 43.03 27.15
CA ILE A 266 -35.14 43.27 28.60
C ILE A 266 -35.66 44.69 28.87
N ALA A 267 -35.15 45.69 28.14
CA ALA A 267 -35.62 47.07 28.27
C ALA A 267 -37.07 47.25 27.81
N ALA A 268 -37.47 46.60 26.71
CA ALA A 268 -38.85 46.60 26.23
C ALA A 268 -39.82 45.93 27.23
N ASP A 269 -39.40 44.80 27.82
CA ASP A 269 -40.14 44.11 28.87
C ASP A 269 -40.28 44.99 30.12
N ALA A 270 -39.22 45.69 30.52
CA ALA A 270 -39.25 46.63 31.64
C ALA A 270 -40.22 47.81 31.38
N ALA A 271 -40.26 48.35 30.16
CA ALA A 271 -41.19 49.39 29.76
C ALA A 271 -42.65 48.91 29.71
N SER A 272 -42.88 47.66 29.31
CA SER A 272 -44.19 47.01 29.42
C SER A 272 -44.66 46.88 30.87
N VAL A 273 -43.73 46.53 31.78
CA VAL A 273 -44.03 46.44 33.22
C VAL A 273 -44.35 47.82 33.83
N THR A 274 -43.63 48.88 33.47
CA THR A 274 -43.93 50.24 33.97
C THR A 274 -45.27 50.76 33.47
N THR A 275 -45.60 50.57 32.19
CA THR A 275 -46.92 50.96 31.64
C THR A 275 -48.08 50.16 32.26
N LEU A 276 -47.88 48.88 32.55
CA LEU A 276 -48.84 48.09 33.32
C LEU A 276 -49.02 48.62 34.74
N ARG A 277 -47.94 49.04 35.40
CA ARG A 277 -47.96 49.62 36.75
C ARG A 277 -48.70 50.96 36.78
N GLU A 278 -48.44 51.86 35.83
CA GLU A 278 -49.14 53.14 35.69
C GLU A 278 -50.63 52.95 35.40
N ARG A 279 -51.00 51.98 34.55
CA ARG A 279 -52.41 51.61 34.34
C ARG A 279 -53.07 51.11 35.61
N PHE A 280 -52.33 50.36 36.44
CA PHE A 280 -52.82 49.87 37.73
C PHE A 280 -53.01 51.01 38.74
N GLU A 281 -52.08 51.96 38.81
CA GLU A 281 -52.13 53.12 39.70
C GLU A 281 -53.19 54.14 39.27
N SER A 282 -53.36 54.39 37.97
CA SER A 282 -54.42 55.23 37.43
C SER A 282 -55.81 54.65 37.74
N LYS A 283 -56.02 53.35 37.51
CA LYS A 283 -57.25 52.65 37.92
C LYS A 283 -57.49 52.70 39.43
N LYS A 284 -56.42 52.62 40.24
CA LYS A 284 -56.51 52.74 41.70
C LYS A 284 -56.96 54.15 42.11
N ALA A 285 -56.34 55.21 41.57
CA ALA A 285 -56.68 56.60 41.90
C ALA A 285 -58.10 57.00 41.44
N GLU A 286 -58.53 56.51 40.29
CA GLU A 286 -59.88 56.71 39.76
C GLU A 286 -60.93 56.00 40.62
N SER A 287 -60.63 54.77 41.08
CA SER A 287 -61.47 54.05 42.04
C SER A 287 -61.53 54.73 43.42
N GLU A 288 -60.44 55.38 43.86
CA GLU A 288 -60.36 56.06 45.16
C GLU A 288 -61.15 57.39 45.18
N ARG A 289 -61.21 58.11 44.06
CA ARG A 289 -62.07 59.30 43.90
C ARG A 289 -63.56 58.94 43.86
N GLN A 290 -63.92 57.90 43.11
CA GLN A 290 -65.31 57.40 43.06
C GLN A 290 -65.78 56.80 44.40
N LEU A 291 -64.86 56.22 45.18
CA LEU A 291 -65.13 55.73 46.53
C LEU A 291 -65.43 56.85 47.53
N ARG A 292 -64.77 58.02 47.44
CA ARG A 292 -65.04 59.16 48.35
C ARG A 292 -66.43 59.79 48.17
N GLU A 293 -66.98 59.80 46.96
CA GLU A 293 -68.35 60.27 46.69
C GLU A 293 -69.43 59.23 47.07
N GLN A 294 -69.13 57.94 47.01
CA GLN A 294 -70.10 56.87 47.34
C GLN A 294 -70.06 56.43 48.81
N LEU A 295 -68.98 56.74 49.54
CA LEU A 295 -68.77 56.44 50.96
C LEU A 295 -69.72 57.18 51.92
N GLU A 296 -70.36 58.25 51.48
CA GLU A 296 -71.33 59.00 52.29
C GLU A 296 -72.75 58.40 52.20
N ALA A 297 -73.05 57.64 51.14
CA ALA A 297 -74.41 57.15 50.88
C ALA A 297 -74.60 55.62 51.04
N LYS A 298 -73.55 54.78 51.01
CA LYS A 298 -73.69 53.30 50.99
C LYS A 298 -72.76 52.53 51.93
N LYS A 299 -72.38 53.13 53.06
CA LYS A 299 -71.41 52.57 54.02
C LYS A 299 -71.91 51.38 54.86
N ALA A 300 -73.17 50.96 54.75
CA ALA A 300 -73.73 49.94 55.65
C ALA A 300 -74.03 48.57 55.02
N GLU A 301 -74.16 48.45 53.68
CA GLU A 301 -74.84 47.26 53.12
C GLU A 301 -74.07 46.47 52.04
N SER A 302 -73.09 47.04 51.35
CA SER A 302 -72.43 46.38 50.20
C SER A 302 -71.08 45.69 50.51
N GLU A 303 -70.47 45.95 51.67
CA GLU A 303 -69.10 45.49 52.03
C GLU A 303 -69.00 43.96 52.22
N ARG A 304 -70.11 43.28 52.54
CA ARG A 304 -70.12 41.81 52.72
C ARG A 304 -70.27 41.01 51.42
N LEU A 305 -70.81 41.60 50.33
CA LEU A 305 -71.11 40.86 49.10
C LEU A 305 -69.97 40.89 48.06
N LEU A 306 -69.22 41.99 47.97
CA LEU A 306 -68.17 42.18 46.96
C LEU A 306 -66.86 41.44 47.25
N ARG A 307 -66.50 41.22 48.54
CA ARG A 307 -65.31 40.44 48.92
C ARG A 307 -65.38 38.98 48.45
N LYS A 308 -66.58 38.37 48.39
CA LYS A 308 -66.74 36.98 47.91
C LYS A 308 -66.63 36.82 46.38
N GLN A 309 -66.90 37.86 45.58
CA GLN A 309 -66.86 37.75 44.12
C GLN A 309 -65.48 38.02 43.52
N LEU A 310 -64.65 38.85 44.17
CA LEU A 310 -63.28 39.17 43.72
C LEU A 310 -62.30 38.01 44.00
N GLU A 311 -62.47 37.31 45.11
CA GLU A 311 -61.66 36.14 45.48
C GLU A 311 -61.95 34.94 44.55
N ALA A 312 -63.21 34.76 44.14
CA ALA A 312 -63.62 33.72 43.20
C ALA A 312 -63.08 33.94 41.77
N LYS A 313 -63.05 35.18 41.27
CA LYS A 313 -62.52 35.50 39.92
C LYS A 313 -60.99 35.47 39.85
N GLY A 314 -60.28 35.82 40.93
CA GLY A 314 -58.83 35.69 41.02
C GLY A 314 -58.38 34.22 41.01
N ALA A 315 -59.04 33.38 41.81
CA ALA A 315 -58.75 31.95 41.87
C ALA A 315 -59.03 31.21 40.54
N GLU A 316 -60.05 31.64 39.79
CA GLU A 316 -60.37 31.05 38.48
C GLU A 316 -59.35 31.44 37.39
N ALA A 317 -58.88 32.70 37.38
CA ALA A 317 -57.83 33.15 36.47
C ALA A 317 -56.48 32.48 36.76
N GLU A 318 -56.11 32.31 38.03
CA GLU A 318 -54.89 31.60 38.43
C GLU A 318 -54.94 30.11 38.07
N ARG A 319 -56.08 29.44 38.29
CA ARG A 319 -56.28 28.04 37.84
C ARG A 319 -56.15 27.89 36.33
N LYS A 320 -56.66 28.85 35.56
CA LYS A 320 -56.61 28.81 34.09
C LYS A 320 -55.19 29.01 33.57
N LEU A 321 -54.42 29.92 34.17
CA LEU A 321 -53.00 30.11 33.86
C LEU A 321 -52.15 28.89 34.24
N ARG A 322 -52.34 28.31 35.43
CA ARG A 322 -51.64 27.07 35.83
C ARG A 322 -51.91 25.92 34.86
N LYS A 323 -53.17 25.72 34.45
CA LYS A 323 -53.53 24.68 33.46
C LYS A 323 -52.89 24.92 32.09
N GLN A 324 -52.79 26.17 31.63
CA GLN A 324 -52.12 26.49 30.37
C GLN A 324 -50.61 26.27 30.43
N LEU A 325 -50.00 26.56 31.58
CA LEU A 325 -48.58 26.32 31.82
C LEU A 325 -48.26 24.83 31.89
N GLU A 326 -49.04 24.05 32.66
CA GLU A 326 -48.93 22.59 32.71
C GLU A 326 -49.13 21.93 31.34
N ALA A 327 -50.11 22.40 30.56
CA ALA A 327 -50.35 21.88 29.22
C ALA A 327 -49.16 22.14 28.28
N LYS A 328 -48.58 23.34 28.32
CA LYS A 328 -47.40 23.69 27.51
C LYS A 328 -46.15 22.93 27.95
N THR A 329 -45.94 22.73 29.25
CA THR A 329 -44.79 21.94 29.73
C THR A 329 -44.93 20.47 29.37
N ALA A 330 -46.15 19.90 29.50
CA ALA A 330 -46.40 18.51 29.10
C ALA A 330 -46.23 18.29 27.59
N GLU A 331 -46.64 19.24 26.76
CA GLU A 331 -46.45 19.18 25.31
C GLU A 331 -44.96 19.29 24.91
N ALA A 332 -44.21 20.18 25.57
CA ALA A 332 -42.77 20.30 25.36
C ALA A 332 -42.00 19.05 25.79
N GLU A 333 -42.34 18.45 26.94
CA GLU A 333 -41.75 17.19 27.42
C GLU A 333 -42.05 16.02 26.48
N LYS A 334 -43.29 15.93 25.98
CA LYS A 334 -43.67 14.90 25.00
C LYS A 334 -42.86 15.02 23.72
N LYS A 335 -42.71 16.24 23.19
CA LYS A 335 -41.93 16.50 21.98
C LYS A 335 -40.45 16.19 22.16
N LEU A 336 -39.88 16.50 23.34
CA LEU A 336 -38.50 16.13 23.69
C LEU A 336 -38.31 14.62 23.77
N ARG A 337 -39.26 13.89 24.37
CA ARG A 337 -39.23 12.42 24.42
C ARG A 337 -39.29 11.80 23.02
N GLU A 338 -40.19 12.27 22.17
CA GLU A 338 -40.31 11.78 20.79
C GLU A 338 -39.02 12.03 19.99
N GLN A 339 -38.38 13.20 20.16
CA GLN A 339 -37.10 13.50 19.51
C GLN A 339 -35.96 12.61 20.02
N LEU A 340 -35.92 12.32 21.32
CA LEU A 340 -34.93 11.42 21.92
C LEU A 340 -35.12 9.98 21.45
N GLU A 341 -36.37 9.49 21.41
CA GLU A 341 -36.69 8.15 20.87
C GLU A 341 -36.32 8.04 19.39
N ALA A 342 -36.63 9.05 18.58
CA ALA A 342 -36.25 9.07 17.17
C ALA A 342 -34.72 9.02 16.97
N LYS A 343 -33.96 9.84 17.72
CA LYS A 343 -32.49 9.82 17.68
C LYS A 343 -31.90 8.50 18.15
N ASN A 344 -32.45 7.92 19.22
CA ASN A 344 -32.01 6.62 19.72
C ASN A 344 -32.27 5.52 18.67
N ALA A 345 -33.46 5.49 18.07
CA ALA A 345 -33.79 4.51 17.03
C ALA A 345 -32.88 4.64 15.78
N GLU A 346 -32.53 5.86 15.39
CA GLU A 346 -31.60 6.13 14.29
C GLU A 346 -30.17 5.67 14.63
N SER A 347 -29.67 6.00 15.82
CA SER A 347 -28.34 5.56 16.28
C SER A 347 -28.26 4.02 16.39
N GLU A 348 -29.34 3.36 16.81
CA GLU A 348 -29.39 1.90 16.92
C GLU A 348 -29.40 1.23 15.54
N ARG A 349 -30.08 1.81 14.54
CA ARG A 349 -30.00 1.33 13.15
C ARG A 349 -28.60 1.49 12.58
N ALA A 350 -27.97 2.67 12.76
CA ALA A 350 -26.61 2.93 12.29
C ALA A 350 -25.58 1.98 12.92
N LEU A 351 -25.74 1.65 14.21
CA LEU A 351 -24.89 0.66 14.89
C LEU A 351 -25.09 -0.76 14.33
N ARG A 352 -26.34 -1.17 14.08
CA ARG A 352 -26.63 -2.48 13.46
C ARG A 352 -26.03 -2.58 12.06
N GLU A 353 -26.12 -1.53 11.26
CA GLU A 353 -25.55 -1.49 9.92
C GLU A 353 -24.02 -1.58 9.94
N ARG A 354 -23.36 -0.83 10.84
CA ARG A 354 -21.90 -0.96 11.06
C ARG A 354 -21.49 -2.36 11.49
N LEU A 355 -22.24 -2.99 12.39
CA LEU A 355 -21.95 -4.36 12.83
C LEU A 355 -22.14 -5.37 11.69
N ALA A 356 -23.16 -5.21 10.83
CA ALA A 356 -23.37 -6.05 9.67
C ALA A 356 -22.23 -5.90 8.64
N ALA A 357 -21.82 -4.66 8.33
CA ALA A 357 -20.69 -4.39 7.44
C ALA A 357 -19.38 -4.99 7.97
N ASN A 358 -19.15 -4.92 9.30
CA ASN A 358 -17.97 -5.50 9.92
C ASN A 358 -17.98 -7.04 9.92
N ALA A 359 -19.15 -7.67 10.09
CA ALA A 359 -19.29 -9.11 9.96
C ALA A 359 -19.02 -9.60 8.52
N GLU A 360 -19.44 -8.81 7.52
CA GLU A 360 -19.16 -9.12 6.12
C GLU A 360 -17.67 -8.96 5.77
N SER A 361 -17.00 -7.91 6.28
CA SER A 361 -15.57 -7.73 6.07
C SER A 361 -14.74 -8.85 6.74
N GLU A 362 -15.13 -9.28 7.94
CA GLU A 362 -14.48 -10.41 8.62
C GLU A 362 -14.67 -11.73 7.84
N ARG A 363 -15.86 -11.97 7.28
CA ARG A 363 -16.10 -13.13 6.43
C ARG A 363 -15.22 -13.11 5.19
N LYS A 364 -15.14 -11.98 4.47
CA LYS A 364 -14.26 -11.82 3.29
C LYS A 364 -12.79 -12.04 3.65
N LEU A 365 -12.34 -11.56 4.81
CA LEU A 365 -10.98 -11.78 5.29
C LEU A 365 -10.69 -13.27 5.53
N ARG A 366 -11.61 -14.00 6.16
CA ARG A 366 -11.47 -15.45 6.38
C ARG A 366 -11.45 -16.23 5.06
N GLU A 367 -12.31 -15.89 4.11
CA GLU A 367 -12.33 -16.50 2.78
C GLU A 367 -11.00 -16.24 2.02
N ASN A 368 -10.47 -15.02 2.09
CA ASN A 368 -9.16 -14.68 1.49
C ASN A 368 -7.99 -15.42 2.15
N LEU A 369 -7.98 -15.54 3.48
CA LEU A 369 -6.95 -16.30 4.19
C LEU A 369 -7.00 -17.79 3.85
N GLN A 370 -8.20 -18.36 3.72
CA GLN A 370 -8.39 -19.74 3.31
C GLN A 370 -7.88 -19.94 1.87
N ALA A 371 -8.26 -19.07 0.93
CA ALA A 371 -7.79 -19.12 -0.45
C ALA A 371 -6.26 -19.01 -0.55
N LYS A 372 -5.64 -18.13 0.26
CA LYS A 372 -4.19 -17.99 0.33
C LYS A 372 -3.53 -19.26 0.89
N SER A 373 -4.08 -19.84 1.96
CA SER A 373 -3.58 -21.09 2.54
C SER A 373 -3.65 -22.25 1.55
N ASP A 374 -4.74 -22.35 0.81
CA ASP A 374 -4.93 -23.39 -0.22
C ASP A 374 -3.97 -23.18 -1.41
N ALA A 375 -3.73 -21.94 -1.83
CA ALA A 375 -2.74 -21.61 -2.84
C ALA A 375 -1.31 -21.95 -2.39
N GLU A 376 -0.94 -21.62 -1.16
CA GLU A 376 0.35 -21.97 -0.56
C GLU A 376 0.52 -23.49 -0.45
N ARG A 377 -0.53 -24.22 -0.04
CA ARG A 377 -0.52 -25.69 0.01
C ARG A 377 -0.28 -26.28 -1.39
N LYS A 378 -0.97 -25.77 -2.42
CA LYS A 378 -0.76 -26.19 -3.82
C LYS A 378 0.66 -25.92 -4.29
N HIS A 379 1.23 -24.75 -3.98
CA HIS A 379 2.61 -24.39 -4.32
C HIS A 379 3.61 -25.34 -3.66
N ARG A 380 3.46 -25.61 -2.36
CA ARG A 380 4.33 -26.53 -1.63
C ARG A 380 4.31 -27.95 -2.21
N ILE A 381 3.14 -28.44 -2.62
CA ILE A 381 3.03 -29.77 -3.26
C ILE A 381 3.76 -29.75 -4.61
N HIS A 382 3.61 -28.70 -5.41
CA HIS A 382 4.34 -28.55 -6.67
C HIS A 382 5.86 -28.58 -6.45
N ASP A 383 6.36 -27.82 -5.49
CA ASP A 383 7.79 -27.80 -5.13
C ASP A 383 8.28 -29.19 -4.70
N CYS A 384 7.49 -29.89 -3.86
CA CYS A 384 7.81 -31.25 -3.43
C CYS A 384 7.90 -32.22 -4.62
N LEU A 385 6.99 -32.09 -5.59
CA LEU A 385 7.00 -32.93 -6.81
C LEU A 385 8.23 -32.65 -7.67
N VAL A 386 8.60 -31.38 -7.86
CA VAL A 386 9.81 -30.97 -8.58
C VAL A 386 11.06 -31.52 -7.89
N SER A 387 11.21 -31.30 -6.58
CA SER A 387 12.36 -31.78 -5.82
C SER A 387 12.44 -33.30 -5.77
N CYS A 388 11.32 -34.00 -5.64
CA CYS A 388 11.29 -35.46 -5.75
C CYS A 388 11.75 -35.93 -7.12
N ARG A 389 11.26 -35.32 -8.22
CA ARG A 389 11.68 -35.68 -9.57
C ARG A 389 13.19 -35.49 -9.73
N GLU A 390 13.72 -34.33 -9.35
CA GLU A 390 15.16 -34.05 -9.43
C GLU A 390 15.99 -35.04 -8.60
N LEU A 391 15.55 -35.37 -7.39
CA LEU A 391 16.19 -36.38 -6.56
C LEU A 391 16.22 -37.73 -7.27
N MET A 392 15.10 -38.18 -7.82
CA MET A 392 15.00 -39.44 -8.54
C MET A 392 15.92 -39.46 -9.77
N GLU A 393 16.00 -38.36 -10.52
CA GLU A 393 16.92 -38.22 -11.65
C GLU A 393 18.39 -38.30 -11.21
N LYS A 394 18.78 -37.66 -10.09
CA LYS A 394 20.18 -37.68 -9.59
C LYS A 394 20.56 -39.01 -8.91
N LEU A 395 19.63 -39.69 -8.22
CA LEU A 395 19.88 -41.00 -7.61
C LEU A 395 20.16 -42.07 -8.66
N VAL A 396 19.51 -41.94 -9.81
CA VAL A 396 19.52 -42.93 -10.88
C VAL A 396 20.47 -42.53 -12.03
N GLY A 397 20.76 -41.25 -12.17
CA GLY A 397 21.74 -40.65 -13.07
C GLY A 397 23.16 -40.80 -12.53
N GLY A 398 23.72 -42.00 -12.57
CA GLY A 398 25.17 -42.18 -12.43
C GLY A 398 25.94 -41.42 -13.52
N GLU A 399 27.26 -41.25 -13.33
CA GLU A 399 28.21 -40.52 -14.20
C GLU A 399 28.29 -41.07 -15.63
N LEU A 400 27.20 -40.98 -16.40
CA LEU A 400 27.24 -41.25 -17.82
C LEU A 400 27.79 -40.02 -18.53
N PRO A 401 28.80 -40.18 -19.40
CA PRO A 401 29.37 -39.07 -20.15
C PRO A 401 28.27 -38.27 -20.83
N ALA A 402 28.21 -36.96 -20.53
CA ALA A 402 27.21 -36.03 -21.04
C ALA A 402 27.07 -36.05 -22.58
N ALA A 403 28.11 -36.53 -23.28
CA ALA A 403 28.21 -36.57 -24.74
C ALA A 403 27.24 -37.53 -25.45
N LYS A 404 26.60 -38.51 -24.79
CA LYS A 404 25.67 -39.46 -25.45
C LYS A 404 24.19 -39.23 -25.14
N GLN A 405 23.84 -38.15 -24.46
CA GLN A 405 22.49 -38.02 -23.89
C GLN A 405 21.49 -37.22 -24.76
N GLN A 406 21.89 -36.61 -25.88
CA GLN A 406 20.95 -35.79 -26.68
C GLN A 406 20.07 -36.63 -27.61
N GLY A 407 18.94 -37.12 -27.10
CA GLY A 407 17.88 -37.75 -27.90
C GLY A 407 16.50 -37.59 -27.26
N PRO A 408 15.40 -37.66 -28.04
CA PRO A 408 14.02 -37.44 -27.57
C PRO A 408 13.50 -38.47 -26.54
N PHE A 409 14.30 -39.48 -26.19
CA PHE A 409 13.92 -40.58 -25.30
C PHE A 409 14.43 -40.46 -23.84
N LYS A 410 14.98 -39.29 -23.45
CA LYS A 410 15.54 -39.08 -22.09
C LYS A 410 14.57 -39.47 -20.97
N GLY A 411 13.30 -39.06 -21.05
CA GLY A 411 12.31 -39.33 -20.00
C GLY A 411 12.00 -40.82 -19.79
N GLN A 412 12.03 -41.63 -20.86
CA GLN A 412 11.77 -43.07 -20.76
C GLN A 412 12.93 -43.82 -20.08
N GLN A 413 14.17 -43.37 -20.28
CA GLN A 413 15.34 -43.98 -19.65
C GLN A 413 15.34 -43.76 -18.14
N TYR A 414 15.04 -42.55 -17.66
CA TYR A 414 14.92 -42.28 -16.23
C TYR A 414 13.77 -43.06 -15.58
N LYS A 415 12.63 -43.17 -16.28
CA LYS A 415 11.48 -43.97 -15.81
C LYS A 415 11.86 -45.43 -15.56
N GLN A 416 12.53 -46.09 -16.51
CA GLN A 416 12.89 -47.49 -16.37
C GLN A 416 13.96 -47.69 -15.29
N ARG A 417 15.00 -46.85 -15.28
CA ARG A 417 16.06 -46.97 -14.28
C ARG A 417 15.57 -46.68 -12.86
N TRP A 418 14.62 -45.76 -12.69
CA TRP A 418 13.94 -45.57 -11.42
C TRP A 418 13.19 -46.82 -10.99
N LYS A 419 12.44 -47.46 -11.89
CA LYS A 419 11.72 -48.72 -11.61
C LYS A 419 12.66 -49.79 -11.07
N ASP A 420 13.80 -49.97 -11.72
CA ASP A 420 14.78 -51.02 -11.36
C ASP A 420 15.46 -50.71 -10.02
N MET A 421 15.86 -49.45 -9.82
CA MET A 421 16.45 -48.99 -8.56
C MET A 421 15.45 -49.10 -7.40
N PHE A 422 14.22 -48.60 -7.59
CA PHE A 422 13.17 -48.65 -6.59
C PHE A 422 12.81 -50.08 -6.21
N HIS A 423 12.69 -50.99 -7.19
CA HIS A 423 12.44 -52.41 -6.93
C HIS A 423 13.53 -53.03 -6.04
N THR A 424 14.79 -52.75 -6.37
CA THR A 424 15.95 -53.21 -5.60
C THR A 424 15.92 -52.67 -4.17
N GLN A 425 15.70 -51.37 -4.01
CA GLN A 425 15.63 -50.72 -2.69
C GLN A 425 14.42 -51.16 -1.87
N TRP A 426 13.29 -51.41 -2.51
CA TRP A 426 12.11 -51.96 -1.86
C TRP A 426 12.39 -53.33 -1.25
N ASN A 427 12.98 -54.25 -2.02
CA ASN A 427 13.30 -55.60 -1.55
C ASN A 427 14.37 -55.56 -0.44
N ASN A 428 15.41 -54.74 -0.61
CA ASN A 428 16.45 -54.55 0.39
C ASN A 428 15.89 -53.98 1.71
N CYS A 429 15.01 -52.99 1.62
CA CYS A 429 14.33 -52.42 2.79
C CYS A 429 13.39 -53.44 3.43
N LYS A 430 12.67 -54.24 2.64
CA LYS A 430 11.78 -55.30 3.14
C LYS A 430 12.54 -56.36 3.94
N ALA A 431 13.74 -56.73 3.47
CA ALA A 431 14.60 -57.72 4.12
C ALA A 431 15.33 -57.17 5.36
N SER A 432 15.87 -55.95 5.29
CA SER A 432 16.76 -55.41 6.33
C SER A 432 16.11 -54.45 7.31
N ARG A 433 14.99 -53.81 6.94
CA ARG A 433 14.26 -52.78 7.71
C ARG A 433 15.16 -51.75 8.40
N LYS A 434 16.22 -51.28 7.71
CA LYS A 434 17.18 -50.31 8.26
C LYS A 434 16.46 -49.05 8.78
N PRO A 435 16.67 -48.65 10.05
CA PRO A 435 16.15 -47.39 10.57
C PRO A 435 16.64 -46.21 9.73
N GLY A 436 15.75 -45.25 9.45
CA GLY A 436 16.06 -44.09 8.62
C GLY A 436 15.96 -44.31 7.10
N HIS A 437 15.70 -45.54 6.64
CA HIS A 437 15.44 -45.78 5.23
C HIS A 437 14.08 -45.17 4.81
N PRO A 438 14.00 -44.43 3.68
CA PRO A 438 12.77 -43.75 3.22
C PRO A 438 11.54 -44.65 3.17
N LEU A 439 11.72 -45.92 2.80
CA LEU A 439 10.64 -46.87 2.56
C LEU A 439 10.22 -47.68 3.80
N VAL A 440 10.89 -47.52 4.95
CA VAL A 440 10.71 -48.42 6.11
C VAL A 440 9.28 -48.43 6.63
N GLY A 441 8.58 -47.29 6.59
CA GLY A 441 7.18 -47.17 7.01
C GLY A 441 6.16 -47.59 5.94
N LEU A 442 6.58 -47.85 4.71
CA LEU A 442 5.70 -48.15 3.57
C LEU A 442 5.81 -49.61 3.11
N VAL A 443 6.93 -50.28 3.37
CA VAL A 443 7.27 -51.59 2.79
C VAL A 443 6.32 -52.73 3.19
N THR A 444 5.49 -52.52 4.21
CA THR A 444 4.46 -53.46 4.67
C THR A 444 3.21 -53.45 3.80
N GLN A 445 2.98 -52.42 2.98
CA GLN A 445 1.77 -52.27 2.18
C GLN A 445 2.10 -52.36 0.69
N GLN A 446 1.59 -53.41 0.03
CA GLN A 446 1.88 -53.70 -1.37
C GLN A 446 1.44 -52.59 -2.34
N LYS A 447 0.41 -51.80 -1.98
CA LYS A 447 -0.03 -50.66 -2.80
C LYS A 447 1.06 -49.61 -3.02
N TYR A 448 1.91 -49.36 -2.02
CA TYR A 448 3.02 -48.42 -2.14
C TYR A 448 4.15 -48.93 -3.02
N TYR A 449 4.28 -50.25 -3.18
CA TYR A 449 5.21 -50.80 -4.17
C TYR A 449 4.79 -50.41 -5.59
N ILE A 450 3.50 -50.54 -5.91
CA ILE A 450 2.93 -50.20 -7.23
C ILE A 450 3.11 -48.70 -7.48
N VAL A 451 2.68 -47.87 -6.52
CA VAL A 451 2.80 -46.41 -6.61
C VAL A 451 4.26 -45.97 -6.75
N GLY A 452 5.16 -46.50 -5.93
CA GLY A 452 6.56 -46.12 -5.96
C GLY A 452 7.28 -46.54 -7.24
N LYS A 453 6.93 -47.71 -7.79
CA LYS A 453 7.46 -48.18 -9.08
C LYS A 453 7.08 -47.23 -10.23
N ASP A 454 5.84 -46.75 -10.27
CA ASP A 454 5.37 -45.87 -11.35
C ASP A 454 5.51 -44.38 -11.04
N LEU A 455 5.96 -44.03 -9.84
CA LEU A 455 6.04 -42.67 -9.31
C LEU A 455 6.71 -41.68 -10.26
N TYR A 456 7.83 -42.07 -10.89
CA TYR A 456 8.55 -41.17 -11.80
C TYR A 456 7.69 -40.78 -12.99
N GLY A 457 6.97 -41.75 -13.56
CA GLY A 457 6.05 -41.51 -14.68
C GLY A 457 4.93 -40.56 -14.25
N THR A 458 4.30 -40.84 -13.11
CA THR A 458 3.20 -40.04 -12.55
C THR A 458 3.63 -38.60 -12.27
N ILE A 459 4.77 -38.38 -11.61
CA ILE A 459 5.29 -37.03 -11.32
C ILE A 459 5.69 -36.33 -12.62
N SER A 460 6.42 -37.00 -13.51
CA SER A 460 6.89 -36.41 -14.76
C SER A 460 5.73 -35.99 -15.65
N GLU A 461 4.74 -36.84 -15.86
CA GLU A 461 3.55 -36.52 -16.66
C GLU A 461 2.81 -35.31 -16.09
N ARG A 462 2.63 -35.29 -14.76
CA ARG A 462 1.96 -34.19 -14.05
C ARG A 462 2.69 -32.86 -14.19
N LEU A 463 4.03 -32.86 -14.09
CA LEU A 463 4.84 -31.66 -14.23
C LEU A 463 4.89 -31.15 -15.68
N HIS A 464 4.91 -32.04 -16.68
CA HIS A 464 4.89 -31.63 -18.10
C HIS A 464 3.51 -31.10 -18.52
N ASN A 465 2.44 -31.67 -17.99
CA ASN A 465 1.06 -31.24 -18.24
C ASN A 465 0.56 -30.27 -17.16
N HIS A 466 1.43 -29.37 -16.66
CA HIS A 466 1.13 -28.51 -15.51
C HIS A 466 -0.21 -27.76 -15.64
N LYS A 467 -0.57 -27.28 -16.84
CA LYS A 467 -1.85 -26.58 -17.08
C LYS A 467 -3.08 -27.45 -16.79
N GLU A 468 -3.01 -28.75 -17.07
CA GLU A 468 -4.16 -29.66 -16.89
C GLU A 468 -4.25 -30.22 -15.46
N TYR A 469 -3.12 -30.28 -14.75
CA TYR A 469 -3.02 -30.88 -13.42
C TYR A 469 -2.79 -29.88 -12.27
N ARG A 470 -2.74 -28.58 -12.57
CA ARG A 470 -2.53 -27.52 -11.56
C ARG A 470 -3.56 -27.57 -10.44
N ASP A 471 -4.81 -27.84 -10.78
CA ASP A 471 -5.94 -27.80 -9.85
C ASP A 471 -6.52 -29.16 -9.46
N LYS A 472 -6.05 -30.24 -10.09
CA LYS A 472 -6.44 -31.60 -9.69
C LYS A 472 -5.73 -31.93 -8.37
N GLU A 473 -6.34 -32.66 -7.45
CA GLU A 473 -5.60 -33.15 -6.28
C GLU A 473 -4.56 -34.21 -6.68
N VAL A 474 -3.51 -34.37 -5.87
CA VAL A 474 -2.57 -35.49 -6.01
C VAL A 474 -3.17 -36.67 -5.23
N ASP A 475 -3.20 -37.85 -5.85
CA ASP A 475 -3.65 -39.07 -5.18
C ASP A 475 -2.93 -39.25 -3.83
N ALA A 476 -3.70 -39.60 -2.78
CA ALA A 476 -3.18 -39.63 -1.42
C ALA A 476 -2.03 -40.63 -1.24
N ASP A 477 -2.04 -41.75 -1.98
CA ASP A 477 -0.97 -42.74 -1.91
C ASP A 477 0.28 -42.27 -2.67
N VAL A 478 0.11 -41.51 -3.77
CA VAL A 478 1.21 -40.81 -4.46
C VAL A 478 1.83 -39.77 -3.54
N LEU A 479 1.02 -38.93 -2.90
CA LEU A 479 1.50 -37.88 -1.99
C LEU A 479 2.26 -38.47 -0.81
N LYS A 480 1.75 -39.56 -0.22
CA LYS A 480 2.43 -40.27 0.86
C LYS A 480 3.77 -40.88 0.43
N MET A 481 3.85 -41.38 -0.80
CA MET A 481 5.11 -41.85 -1.37
C MET A 481 6.10 -40.70 -1.63
N VAL A 482 5.62 -39.57 -2.17
CA VAL A 482 6.40 -38.35 -2.36
C VAL A 482 6.99 -37.89 -1.04
N HIS A 483 6.20 -37.77 0.02
CA HIS A 483 6.70 -37.39 1.35
C HIS A 483 7.73 -38.37 1.93
N ALA A 484 7.58 -39.67 1.68
CA ALA A 484 8.56 -40.66 2.13
C ALA A 484 9.92 -40.51 1.42
N ILE A 485 9.89 -40.17 0.13
CA ILE A 485 11.07 -40.07 -0.75
C ILE A 485 11.70 -38.68 -0.74
N LEU A 486 10.94 -37.65 -0.35
CA LEU A 486 11.35 -36.25 -0.29
C LEU A 486 12.75 -36.12 0.35
N PRO A 487 13.63 -35.24 -0.16
CA PRO A 487 14.92 -35.03 0.47
C PRO A 487 14.74 -34.66 1.95
N ALA A 488 15.64 -35.13 2.82
CA ALA A 488 15.50 -34.95 4.26
C ALA A 488 15.40 -33.47 4.67
N ALA A 489 16.06 -32.58 3.91
CA ALA A 489 15.99 -31.13 4.07
C ALA A 489 14.54 -30.58 4.01
N TYR A 490 13.67 -31.19 3.22
CA TYR A 490 12.27 -30.76 3.07
C TYR A 490 11.32 -31.40 4.08
N SER A 491 11.80 -32.36 4.88
CA SER A 491 10.98 -33.01 5.92
C SER A 491 10.90 -32.19 7.21
N SER A 492 11.75 -31.15 7.36
CA SER A 492 11.70 -30.24 8.50
C SER A 492 10.77 -29.05 8.23
N PRO A 493 9.72 -28.83 9.03
CA PRO A 493 8.81 -27.70 8.86
C PRO A 493 9.48 -26.33 9.11
N THR A 494 10.70 -26.30 9.65
CA THR A 494 11.46 -25.08 9.92
C THR A 494 12.59 -24.83 8.92
N SER A 495 12.75 -25.67 7.89
CA SER A 495 13.84 -25.49 6.92
C SER A 495 13.61 -24.21 6.11
N THR A 496 14.57 -23.30 6.17
CA THR A 496 14.54 -22.08 5.36
C THR A 496 14.86 -22.40 3.90
N GLU A 497 14.42 -21.54 2.98
CA GLU A 497 14.65 -21.72 1.53
C GLU A 497 16.13 -21.82 1.16
N LYS A 498 17.00 -21.20 1.95
CA LYS A 498 18.47 -21.28 1.81
C LYS A 498 19.08 -22.62 2.24
N GLU A 499 18.35 -23.43 3.00
CA GLU A 499 18.77 -24.77 3.45
C GLU A 499 18.27 -25.88 2.51
N ARG A 500 17.55 -25.54 1.44
CA ARG A 500 17.01 -26.49 0.45
C ARG A 500 18.06 -27.04 -0.52
N ASP A 501 19.35 -26.78 -0.31
CA ASP A 501 20.44 -27.37 -1.08
C ASP A 501 20.74 -28.78 -0.56
N TRP A 502 19.96 -29.76 -1.02
CA TRP A 502 20.06 -31.13 -0.53
C TRP A 502 21.31 -31.83 -1.07
N ASN A 503 22.11 -32.38 -0.15
CA ASN A 503 23.34 -33.07 -0.49
C ASN A 503 23.06 -34.48 -1.02
N ILE A 504 23.35 -34.71 -2.31
CA ILE A 504 23.14 -36.01 -2.98
C ILE A 504 23.89 -37.16 -2.27
N THR A 505 25.05 -36.92 -1.68
CA THR A 505 25.83 -37.93 -0.95
C THR A 505 25.08 -38.40 0.29
N THR A 506 24.46 -37.46 1.02
CA THR A 506 23.62 -37.77 2.18
C THR A 506 22.39 -38.58 1.78
N GLU A 507 21.75 -38.22 0.67
CA GLU A 507 20.59 -38.96 0.17
C GLU A 507 20.98 -40.36 -0.32
N LYS A 508 22.07 -40.52 -1.08
CA LYS A 508 22.57 -41.85 -1.46
C LYS A 508 22.79 -42.74 -0.25
N LYS A 509 23.42 -42.22 0.81
CA LYS A 509 23.62 -42.95 2.08
C LYS A 509 22.29 -43.35 2.73
N ARG A 510 21.30 -42.45 2.74
CA ARG A 510 19.93 -42.72 3.25
C ARG A 510 19.23 -43.83 2.46
N TRP A 511 19.46 -43.89 1.15
CA TRP A 511 18.99 -44.95 0.24
C TRP A 511 19.88 -46.20 0.24
N GLY A 512 20.95 -46.25 1.04
CA GLY A 512 21.90 -47.37 1.05
C GLY A 512 22.62 -47.60 -0.28
N LEU A 513 22.76 -46.55 -1.09
CA LEU A 513 23.52 -46.52 -2.34
C LEU A 513 24.98 -46.11 -2.08
N PRO A 514 25.92 -46.61 -2.90
CA PRO A 514 27.34 -46.25 -2.80
C PRO A 514 27.65 -44.79 -3.17
#